data_AF-A0A0F5MPP0-F1
#
_entry.id   AF-A0A0F5MPP0-F1
#
_cell.length_a   1.000
_cell.length_b   1.000
_cell.length_c   1.000
_cell.angle_alpha   90.00
_cell.angle_beta   90.00
_cell.angle_gamma   90.00
#
_symmetry.space_group_name_H-M   'P 1'
#
loop_
_entity.id
_entity.type
_entity.pdbx_description
1 polymer ?
#
loop_
_entity_poly.entity_id
_entity_poly.type
_entity_poly.pdbx_seq_one_letter_code
_entity_poly.pdbx_strand_id
1 'polypeptide(L)'
;MQNSSTKNCGFTLIELSIVMVIIGLIIGGILTGQALIHGAGVRATISQLKQYSTATNLFNMKYNAVPGDFNQATKYIVGYTGSNGDGNGLIGNWSAAAGQCVTPYADCTDPQTNQTVEYANYGSVAFVIRYYNFINFC
;
A
#
# COMPACT_ATOMS: atom_id res chain seq x y z
N MET A 1 -69.64 42.79 32.15
CA MET A 1 -68.81 41.72 31.54
C MET A 1 -67.57 42.39 30.98
N GLN A 2 -66.46 42.39 31.72
CA GLN A 2 -65.22 43.05 31.30
C GLN A 2 -64.45 42.11 30.38
N ASN A 3 -64.28 42.52 29.12
CA ASN A 3 -63.61 41.76 28.07
C ASN A 3 -62.09 41.91 28.22
N SER A 4 -61.41 40.86 28.67
CA SER A 4 -59.95 40.82 28.77
C SER A 4 -59.32 40.61 27.39
N SER A 5 -58.90 41.69 26.71
CA SER A 5 -58.09 41.61 25.49
C SER A 5 -56.67 41.13 25.82
N THR A 6 -56.34 39.89 25.45
CA THR A 6 -54.97 39.37 25.49
C THR A 6 -54.15 39.99 24.36
N LYS A 7 -53.13 40.79 24.69
CA LYS A 7 -52.18 41.33 23.71
C LYS A 7 -51.26 40.20 23.24
N ASN A 8 -51.40 39.78 21.99
CA ASN A 8 -50.44 38.89 21.34
C ASN A 8 -49.20 39.72 20.96
N CYS A 9 -48.08 39.51 21.66
CA CYS A 9 -46.79 40.09 21.28
C CYS A 9 -46.18 39.26 20.15
N GLY A 10 -46.08 39.81 18.95
CA GLY A 10 -45.33 39.22 17.84
C GLY A 10 -43.82 39.41 18.03
N PHE A 11 -43.02 38.46 17.53
CA PHE A 11 -41.56 38.58 17.50
C PHE A 11 -41.14 39.82 16.69
N THR A 12 -40.17 40.55 17.21
CA THR A 12 -39.65 41.73 16.52
C THR A 12 -38.81 41.29 15.31
N LEU A 13 -38.83 42.07 14.21
CA LEU A 13 -38.01 41.79 13.03
C LEU A 13 -36.51 41.70 13.37
N ILE A 14 -36.06 42.48 14.36
CA ILE A 14 -34.67 42.49 14.81
C ILE A 14 -34.29 41.17 15.51
N GLU A 15 -35.18 40.59 16.32
CA GLU A 15 -34.96 39.30 16.99
C GLU A 15 -34.76 38.15 16.00
N LEU A 16 -35.51 38.12 14.90
CA LEU A 16 -35.32 37.08 13.88
C LEU A 16 -34.13 37.36 12.94
N SER A 17 -33.80 38.64 12.72
CA SER A 17 -32.73 39.03 11.82
C SER A 17 -31.34 38.63 12.33
N ILE A 18 -31.06 38.78 13.63
CA ILE A 18 -29.77 38.38 14.21
C ILE A 18 -29.61 36.86 14.19
N VAL A 19 -30.71 36.11 14.35
CA VAL A 19 -30.71 34.66 14.31
C VAL A 19 -30.34 34.15 12.92
N MET A 20 -30.92 34.73 11.87
CA MET A 20 -30.58 34.35 10.49
C MET A 20 -29.13 34.69 10.13
N VAL A 21 -28.58 35.77 10.68
CA VAL A 21 -27.15 36.09 10.51
C VAL A 21 -26.28 35.03 11.17
N ILE A 22 -26.57 34.65 12.43
CA ILE A 22 -25.76 33.66 13.14
C ILE A 22 -25.81 32.30 12.44
N ILE A 23 -26.98 31.86 11.97
CA ILE A 23 -27.11 30.60 11.21
C ILE A 23 -26.32 30.67 9.90
N GLY A 24 -26.42 31.79 9.17
CA GLY A 24 -25.67 31.99 7.93
C GLY A 24 -24.15 31.94 8.15
N LEU A 25 -23.66 32.55 9.22
CA LEU A 25 -22.24 32.55 9.57
C LEU A 25 -21.75 31.16 10.01
N ILE A 26 -22.55 30.43 10.79
CA ILE A 26 -22.18 29.08 11.25
C ILE A 26 -22.09 28.11 10.06
N ILE A 27 -23.09 28.12 9.16
CA ILE A 27 -23.10 27.24 7.99
C ILE A 27 -21.90 27.55 7.07
N GLY A 28 -21.61 28.83 6.83
CA GLY A 28 -20.43 29.25 6.06
C GLY A 28 -19.10 28.80 6.69
N GLY A 29 -19.01 28.84 8.02
CA GLY A 29 -17.85 28.36 8.77
C GLY A 29 -17.65 26.85 8.67
N ILE A 30 -18.71 26.05 8.80
CA ILE A 30 -18.63 24.58 8.76
C ILE A 30 -18.17 24.08 7.40
N LEU A 31 -18.75 24.60 6.31
CA LEU A 31 -18.40 24.20 4.94
C LEU A 31 -16.91 24.42 4.66
N THR A 32 -16.38 25.56 5.11
CA THR A 32 -14.96 25.90 4.97
C THR A 32 -14.09 25.02 5.89
N GLY A 33 -14.52 24.79 7.13
CA GLY A 33 -13.81 23.93 8.09
C GLY A 33 -13.68 22.49 7.61
N GLN A 34 -14.73 21.93 7.00
CA GLN A 34 -14.72 20.58 6.42
C GLN A 34 -13.71 20.45 5.28
N ALA A 35 -13.66 21.43 4.38
CA ALA A 35 -12.68 21.43 3.28
C ALA A 35 -11.24 21.49 3.78
N LEU A 36 -10.96 22.26 4.83
CA LEU A 36 -9.64 22.35 5.45
C LEU A 36 -9.20 21.03 6.08
N ILE A 37 -10.10 20.38 6.84
CA ILE A 37 -9.83 19.08 7.48
C ILE A 37 -9.57 18.00 6.42
N HIS A 38 -10.43 17.91 5.41
CA HIS A 38 -10.26 16.95 4.33
C HIS A 38 -8.94 17.17 3.58
N GLY A 39 -8.62 18.42 3.25
CA GLY A 39 -7.34 18.77 2.63
C GLY A 39 -6.14 18.42 3.52
N ALA A 40 -6.24 18.56 4.84
CA ALA A 40 -5.19 18.16 5.77
C ALA A 40 -4.97 16.64 5.77
N GLY A 41 -6.05 15.86 5.73
CA GLY A 41 -5.99 14.40 5.61
C GLY A 41 -5.25 13.96 4.35
N VAL A 42 -5.63 14.50 3.18
CA VAL A 42 -4.96 14.19 1.90
C VAL A 42 -3.47 14.55 1.95
N ARG A 43 -3.12 15.73 2.48
CA ARG A 43 -1.72 16.14 2.63
C ARG A 43 -0.93 15.23 3.57
N ALA A 44 -1.56 14.73 4.64
CA ALA A 44 -0.92 13.79 5.57
C ALA A 44 -0.58 12.47 4.87
N THR A 45 -1.49 11.91 4.07
CA THR A 45 -1.23 10.69 3.28
C THR A 45 -0.11 10.90 2.27
N ILE A 46 -0.11 12.04 1.55
CA ILE A 46 0.98 12.39 0.61
C ILE A 46 2.31 12.50 1.35
N SER A 47 2.33 13.08 2.56
CA SER A 47 3.53 13.16 3.39
C SER A 47 4.07 11.78 3.75
N GLN A 48 3.19 10.84 4.14
CA GLN A 48 3.57 9.46 4.42
C GLN A 48 4.19 8.77 3.19
N LEU A 49 3.56 8.90 2.02
CA LEU A 49 4.09 8.36 0.76
C LEU A 49 5.49 8.91 0.45
N LYS A 50 5.70 10.22 0.62
CA LYS A 50 7.02 10.83 0.46
C LYS A 50 8.04 10.29 1.47
N GLN A 51 7.64 10.08 2.72
CA GLN A 51 8.52 9.49 3.74
C GLN A 51 8.94 8.07 3.37
N TYR A 52 8.03 7.23 2.87
CA TYR A 52 8.37 5.89 2.37
C TYR A 52 9.34 5.93 1.18
N SER A 53 9.10 6.81 0.20
CA SER A 53 10.02 6.98 -0.93
C SER A 53 11.41 7.45 -0.49
N THR A 54 11.48 8.40 0.45
CA THR A 54 12.77 8.84 1.02
C THR A 54 13.46 7.73 1.80
N ALA A 55 12.74 6.97 2.61
CA ALA A 55 13.29 5.87 3.40
C ALA A 55 13.85 4.74 2.52
N THR A 56 13.12 4.38 1.45
CA THR A 56 13.58 3.37 0.47
C THR A 56 14.82 3.84 -0.29
N ASN A 57 14.86 5.10 -0.72
CA ASN A 57 16.05 5.68 -1.36
C ASN A 57 17.24 5.75 -0.40
N LEU A 58 17.02 6.12 0.86
CA LEU A 58 18.08 6.14 1.87
C LEU A 58 18.64 4.74 2.14
N PHE A 59 17.77 3.72 2.16
CA PHE A 59 18.20 2.33 2.28
C PHE A 59 19.05 1.90 1.08
N ASN A 60 18.61 2.22 -0.15
CA ASN A 60 19.37 1.97 -1.37
C ASN A 60 20.74 2.67 -1.34
N MET A 61 20.83 3.94 -0.93
CA MET A 61 22.11 4.64 -0.82
C MET A 61 23.04 4.05 0.23
N LYS A 62 22.49 3.52 1.33
CA LYS A 62 23.28 2.96 2.43
C LYS A 62 23.79 1.54 2.15
N TYR A 63 22.99 0.71 1.49
CA TYR A 63 23.27 -0.73 1.34
C TYR A 63 23.40 -1.17 -0.13
N ASN A 64 23.22 -0.27 -1.09
CA ASN A 64 23.22 -0.54 -2.52
C ASN A 64 22.30 -1.73 -2.91
N ALA A 65 21.17 -1.84 -2.20
CA ALA A 65 20.19 -2.91 -2.34
C ALA A 65 18.80 -2.38 -2.00
N VAL A 66 17.77 -2.97 -2.61
CA VAL A 66 16.37 -2.64 -2.33
C VAL A 66 15.91 -3.23 -0.98
N PRO A 67 15.11 -2.50 -0.19
CA PRO A 67 14.60 -3.02 1.07
C PRO A 67 13.68 -4.21 0.82
N GLY A 68 13.88 -5.31 1.54
CA GLY A 68 13.15 -6.58 1.34
C GLY A 68 13.91 -7.62 0.51
N ASP A 69 14.90 -7.20 -0.27
CA ASP A 69 15.76 -8.06 -1.08
C ASP A 69 17.25 -7.94 -0.66
N PHE A 70 17.48 -7.51 0.58
CA PHE A 70 18.83 -7.29 1.08
C PHE A 70 19.50 -8.60 1.53
N ASN A 71 20.61 -8.96 0.88
CA ASN A 71 21.31 -10.24 1.07
C ASN A 71 22.17 -10.35 2.35
N GLN A 72 22.28 -9.30 3.16
CA GLN A 72 23.00 -9.33 4.45
C GLN A 72 22.14 -8.84 5.62
N ALA A 73 20.81 -9.02 5.52
CA ALA A 73 19.85 -8.63 6.55
C ALA A 73 20.19 -9.19 7.94
N THR A 74 20.54 -10.47 8.06
CA THR A 74 20.92 -11.14 9.33
C THR A 74 22.16 -10.53 9.98
N LYS A 75 23.05 -9.89 9.21
CA LYS A 75 24.28 -9.27 9.71
C LYS A 75 24.06 -7.83 10.18
N TYR A 76 23.23 -7.06 9.48
CA TYR A 76 23.05 -5.62 9.74
C TYR A 76 21.77 -5.27 10.52
N ILE A 77 20.80 -6.17 10.58
CA ILE A 77 19.53 -5.96 11.29
C ILE A 77 19.54 -6.78 12.58
N VAL A 78 19.75 -6.10 13.70
CA VAL A 78 19.80 -6.71 15.02
C VAL A 78 18.46 -7.36 15.34
N GLY A 79 18.47 -8.64 15.69
CA GLY A 79 17.26 -9.41 16.04
C GLY A 79 16.49 -9.96 14.84
N TYR A 80 16.98 -9.79 13.60
CA TYR A 80 16.38 -10.43 12.44
C TYR A 80 16.74 -11.93 12.39
N THR A 81 15.74 -12.80 12.49
CA THR A 81 15.88 -14.26 12.45
C THR A 81 15.39 -14.89 11.15
N GLY A 82 15.00 -14.07 10.16
CA GLY A 82 14.59 -14.53 8.85
C GLY A 82 15.76 -14.85 7.91
N SER A 83 15.42 -15.24 6.68
CA SER A 83 16.42 -15.44 5.62
C SER A 83 16.80 -14.10 4.99
N ASN A 84 18.08 -13.93 4.66
CA ASN A 84 18.52 -12.82 3.84
C ASN A 84 17.80 -12.79 2.50
N GLY A 85 17.70 -11.63 1.84
CA GLY A 85 17.34 -11.48 0.42
C GLY A 85 18.32 -12.15 -0.55
N ASP A 86 18.00 -12.21 -1.84
CA ASP A 86 18.93 -12.73 -2.85
C ASP A 86 19.74 -11.61 -3.53
N GLY A 87 19.33 -10.35 -3.38
CA GLY A 87 20.03 -9.17 -3.86
C GLY A 87 19.91 -8.96 -5.37
N ASN A 88 18.91 -9.55 -6.01
CA ASN A 88 18.69 -9.48 -7.46
C ASN A 88 17.96 -8.20 -7.92
N GLY A 89 17.55 -7.33 -6.99
CA GLY A 89 16.84 -6.08 -7.28
C GLY A 89 15.33 -6.21 -7.42
N LEU A 90 14.77 -7.40 -7.19
CA LEU A 90 13.35 -7.73 -7.33
C LEU A 90 12.79 -8.21 -6.00
N ILE A 91 11.71 -7.57 -5.55
CA ILE A 91 10.95 -8.05 -4.39
C ILE A 91 9.88 -9.01 -4.91
N GLY A 92 10.17 -10.30 -4.85
CA GLY A 92 9.32 -11.34 -5.44
C GLY A 92 9.44 -12.65 -4.69
N ASN A 93 8.57 -13.60 -5.04
CA ASN A 93 8.61 -14.91 -4.41
C ASN A 93 9.96 -15.56 -4.74
N TRP A 94 10.62 -16.00 -3.68
CA TRP A 94 11.80 -16.82 -3.73
C TRP A 94 11.55 -17.97 -4.70
N SER A 95 12.36 -18.05 -5.75
CA SER A 95 12.59 -19.33 -6.40
C SER A 95 12.97 -20.28 -5.27
N ALA A 96 12.07 -21.21 -4.97
CA ALA A 96 12.29 -22.21 -3.95
C ALA A 96 13.66 -22.84 -4.20
N ALA A 97 14.41 -23.02 -3.12
CA ALA A 97 15.61 -23.84 -3.00
C ALA A 97 15.99 -24.58 -4.29
N ALA A 98 17.12 -24.22 -4.91
CA ALA A 98 17.76 -25.03 -5.95
C ALA A 98 16.76 -25.69 -6.95
N GLY A 99 16.32 -24.95 -7.97
CA GLY A 99 15.82 -25.60 -9.20
C GLY A 99 14.34 -25.54 -9.51
N GLN A 100 13.73 -24.36 -9.43
CA GLN A 100 12.47 -24.12 -10.12
C GLN A 100 12.60 -22.87 -10.98
N CYS A 101 12.39 -23.01 -12.28
CA CYS A 101 12.31 -21.87 -13.16
C CYS A 101 10.92 -21.26 -13.12
N VAL A 102 10.90 -19.94 -13.21
CA VAL A 102 9.74 -19.10 -12.90
C VAL A 102 9.40 -18.19 -14.07
N THR A 103 9.59 -18.66 -15.30
CA THR A 103 9.09 -17.95 -16.49
C THR A 103 8.07 -18.79 -17.25
N PRO A 104 7.02 -18.18 -17.86
CA PRO A 104 6.05 -18.91 -18.66
C PRO A 104 6.62 -19.46 -19.99
N TYR A 105 7.90 -19.22 -20.31
CA TYR A 105 8.53 -19.60 -21.57
C TYR A 105 10.07 -19.73 -21.45
N ALA A 106 10.58 -20.47 -20.46
CA ALA A 106 11.96 -20.95 -20.52
C ALA A 106 12.10 -22.19 -19.67
N ASP A 107 12.58 -23.26 -20.29
CA ASP A 107 12.83 -24.57 -19.68
C ASP A 107 13.65 -24.44 -18.40
N CYS A 108 13.11 -24.94 -17.28
CA CYS A 108 13.91 -25.05 -16.07
C CYS A 108 14.86 -26.18 -16.32
N THR A 109 16.15 -25.91 -16.19
CA THR A 109 17.12 -27.00 -16.03
C THR A 109 17.14 -27.36 -14.55
N ASP A 110 16.82 -28.61 -14.22
CA ASP A 110 16.96 -29.13 -12.86
C ASP A 110 18.46 -29.09 -12.47
N PRO A 111 18.84 -28.39 -11.38
CA PRO A 111 20.23 -28.22 -10.97
C PRO A 111 20.90 -29.51 -10.47
N GLN A 112 20.15 -30.58 -10.20
CA GLN A 112 20.71 -31.87 -9.80
C GLN A 112 20.95 -32.82 -10.98
N THR A 113 20.15 -32.71 -12.04
CA THR A 113 20.16 -33.67 -13.16
C THR A 113 20.55 -33.06 -14.50
N ASN A 114 20.65 -31.73 -14.59
CA ASN A 114 20.92 -30.98 -15.82
C ASN A 114 19.94 -31.32 -16.97
N GLN A 115 18.71 -31.68 -16.61
CA GLN A 115 17.62 -32.03 -17.52
C GLN A 115 16.55 -30.95 -17.53
N THR A 116 15.88 -30.77 -18.67
CA THR A 116 14.73 -29.87 -18.79
C THR A 116 13.47 -30.55 -18.28
N VAL A 117 12.59 -29.81 -17.61
CA VAL A 117 11.46 -30.36 -16.84
C VAL A 117 10.13 -29.71 -17.21
N GLU A 118 9.10 -30.56 -17.40
CA GLU A 118 7.71 -30.16 -17.63
C GLU A 118 6.93 -30.25 -16.30
N TYR A 119 6.22 -29.20 -15.90
CA TYR A 119 5.54 -29.11 -14.60
C TYR A 119 4.02 -28.92 -14.74
N ALA A 120 3.26 -29.51 -13.81
CA ALA A 120 1.85 -29.19 -13.61
C ALA A 120 1.70 -28.29 -12.39
N ASN A 121 0.93 -27.21 -12.54
CA ASN A 121 0.57 -26.32 -11.44
C ASN A 121 -0.80 -26.73 -10.87
N TYR A 122 -0.86 -26.97 -9.55
CA TYR A 122 -2.11 -27.19 -8.81
C TYR A 122 -2.19 -26.19 -7.65
N GLY A 123 -2.66 -24.98 -7.93
CA GLY A 123 -2.69 -23.91 -6.93
C GLY A 123 -1.27 -23.53 -6.50
N SER A 124 -0.97 -23.64 -5.19
CA SER A 124 0.34 -23.29 -4.62
C SER A 124 1.39 -24.41 -4.67
N VAL A 125 1.09 -25.55 -5.30
CA VAL A 125 2.04 -26.65 -5.45
C VAL A 125 2.35 -26.92 -6.93
N ALA A 126 3.62 -27.22 -7.22
CA ALA A 126 4.09 -27.65 -8.53
C ALA A 126 4.78 -29.02 -8.41
N PHE A 127 4.48 -29.94 -9.33
CA PHE A 127 5.10 -31.26 -9.41
C PHE A 127 5.66 -31.50 -10.82
N VAL A 128 6.80 -32.20 -10.89
CA VAL A 128 7.48 -32.54 -12.15
C VAL A 128 6.73 -33.68 -12.83
N ILE A 129 6.20 -33.43 -14.02
CA ILE A 129 5.46 -34.44 -14.80
C ILE A 129 6.43 -35.32 -15.58
N ARG A 130 7.43 -34.72 -16.24
CA ARG A 130 8.41 -35.42 -17.07
C ARG A 130 9.77 -34.73 -17.09
N TYR A 131 10.81 -35.56 -17.22
CA TYR A 131 12.18 -35.16 -17.49
C TYR A 131 12.51 -35.42 -18.96
N TYR A 132 13.08 -34.43 -19.65
CA TYR A 132 13.57 -34.56 -21.01
C TYR A 132 15.07 -34.25 -21.07
N ASN A 133 15.79 -35.02 -21.87
CA ASN A 133 17.17 -34.69 -22.22
C ASN A 133 17.16 -33.63 -23.32
N PHE A 134 18.05 -32.65 -23.23
CA PHE A 134 18.18 -31.57 -24.19
C PHE A 134 18.65 -32.13 -25.55
N ILE A 135 17.71 -32.48 -26.43
CA ILE A 135 17.99 -32.75 -27.83
C ILE A 135 18.00 -31.41 -28.57
N ASN A 136 19.21 -30.89 -28.83
CA ASN A 136 19.44 -29.79 -29.74
C ASN A 136 18.84 -30.16 -31.11
N PHE A 137 17.71 -29.58 -31.48
CA PHE A 137 17.34 -29.50 -32.89
C PHE A 137 18.18 -28.38 -33.52
N CYS A 138 19.13 -28.77 -34.39
CA CYS A 138 19.72 -27.87 -35.37
C CYS A 138 18.69 -27.47 -36.42
#